data_AF-A0A6A4TD59-F1
#
_entry.id   AF-A0A6A4TD59-F1
#
_cell.length_a   1.000
_cell.length_b   1.000
_cell.length_c   1.000
_cell.angle_alpha   90.00
_cell.angle_beta   90.00
_cell.angle_gamma   90.00
#
_symmetry.space_group_name_H-M   'P 1'
#
loop_
_entity.id
_entity.type
_entity.pdbx_description
1 polymer ?
#
loop_
_entity_poly.entity_id
_entity_poly.type
_entity_poly.pdbx_seq_one_letter_code
_entity_poly.pdbx_strand_id
1 'polypeptide(L)'
;MTVEEQEQRMLYTNVLEYEQDHVSMRFSASGSMTVEEQEQRMLYTNVLEYEQDHDWPKLWKANMKENPDDFTSVSRLVSYLLSRSDHPVVKLLRKHQYRVYNRLYPIVSKGLGQSPALLLRPSRCLLHPEAQRRTSSTASGVCGLSSSPSFSHDLPADCDDYEDGEEPHTQAPVDRENSFEDLEQFLTQLDWAPPDDGAYDDPELMSDTSALNDGHMDELEMRAMKEHLKATVKDIHIAIDLCLASIEEAFFAPLWSALLALFRKVNMEKEQSYETSMKLYWDVSPADLGVPLKLFPQEPGALQGSYPYESAVQELKLLVNDCCPQKKLECIVRTLRVICACAEDYMCLHEVDPTHRTAAIGADDLLPILSFVALRSQCPQLVSECAALEEFIHEGPL
;
A
#
# COMPACT_ATOMS: atom_id res chain seq x y z
N MET A 1 25.20 -24.50 -31.71
CA MET A 1 23.79 -24.53 -31.32
C MET A 1 23.38 -25.98 -31.28
N THR A 2 23.20 -26.52 -30.07
CA THR A 2 22.91 -27.96 -29.89
C THR A 2 21.44 -28.23 -30.21
N VAL A 3 21.11 -29.49 -30.54
CA VAL A 3 19.71 -29.90 -30.83
C VAL A 3 18.79 -29.60 -29.63
N GLU A 4 19.31 -29.74 -28.40
CA GLU A 4 18.61 -29.37 -27.16
C GLU A 4 18.32 -27.85 -27.06
N GLU A 5 19.23 -26.97 -27.51
CA GLU A 5 18.97 -25.52 -27.55
C GLU A 5 17.87 -25.17 -28.57
N GLN A 6 17.76 -25.94 -29.64
CA GLN A 6 16.76 -25.75 -30.69
C GLN A 6 15.38 -26.25 -30.24
N GLU A 7 15.33 -27.37 -29.53
CA GLU A 7 14.11 -27.92 -28.93
C GLU A 7 13.60 -27.05 -27.77
N GLN A 8 14.50 -26.53 -26.93
CA GLN A 8 14.14 -25.57 -25.88
C GLN A 8 13.59 -24.26 -26.46
N ARG A 9 14.19 -23.75 -27.55
CA ARG A 9 13.65 -22.58 -28.25
C ARG A 9 12.27 -22.86 -28.86
N MET A 10 12.05 -24.03 -29.43
CA MET A 10 10.77 -24.39 -30.04
C MET A 10 9.68 -24.57 -28.97
N LEU A 11 9.98 -25.26 -27.87
CA LEU A 11 9.06 -25.40 -26.74
C LEU A 11 8.73 -24.04 -26.12
N TYR A 12 9.72 -23.16 -25.97
CA TYR A 12 9.50 -21.82 -25.44
C TYR A 12 8.68 -20.95 -26.41
N THR A 13 8.93 -21.04 -27.72
CA THR A 13 8.13 -20.33 -28.75
C THR A 13 6.69 -20.81 -28.75
N ASN A 14 6.46 -22.12 -28.59
CA ASN A 14 5.11 -22.68 -28.48
C ASN A 14 4.42 -22.30 -27.15
N VAL A 15 5.18 -22.16 -26.06
CA VAL A 15 4.66 -21.64 -24.78
C VAL A 15 4.30 -20.16 -24.94
N LEU A 16 5.13 -19.36 -25.61
CA LEU A 16 4.84 -17.97 -25.91
C LEU A 16 3.60 -17.83 -26.81
N GLU A 17 3.48 -18.62 -27.87
CA GLU A 17 2.29 -18.63 -28.73
C GLU A 17 1.06 -19.09 -27.94
N TYR A 18 1.16 -20.14 -27.13
CA TYR A 18 0.06 -20.62 -26.30
C TYR A 18 -0.36 -19.60 -25.24
N GLU A 19 0.59 -18.96 -24.56
CA GLU A 19 0.31 -17.92 -23.56
C GLU A 19 -0.26 -16.66 -24.24
N GLN A 20 0.25 -16.28 -25.41
CA GLN A 20 -0.25 -15.17 -26.19
C GLN A 20 -1.67 -15.44 -26.72
N ASP A 21 -1.96 -16.67 -27.16
CA ASP A 21 -3.30 -17.11 -27.56
C ASP A 21 -4.25 -17.21 -26.37
N HIS A 22 -3.77 -17.66 -25.21
CA HIS A 22 -4.57 -17.78 -23.98
C HIS A 22 -4.87 -16.41 -23.36
N VAL A 23 -3.92 -15.48 -23.42
CA VAL A 23 -4.09 -14.04 -23.19
C VAL A 23 -5.13 -13.52 -24.18
N SER A 24 -4.92 -13.69 -25.48
CA SER A 24 -5.84 -13.20 -26.54
C SER A 24 -7.26 -13.77 -26.40
N MET A 25 -7.42 -15.01 -25.94
CA MET A 25 -8.70 -15.66 -25.65
C MET A 25 -9.38 -15.09 -24.40
N ARG A 26 -8.63 -14.85 -23.31
CA ARG A 26 -9.14 -14.18 -22.10
C ARG A 26 -9.68 -12.78 -22.39
N PHE A 27 -9.02 -12.05 -23.29
CA PHE A 27 -9.42 -10.68 -23.60
C PHE A 27 -10.44 -10.53 -24.74
N SER A 28 -10.67 -11.57 -25.54
CA SER A 28 -11.72 -11.54 -26.58
C SER A 28 -13.14 -11.74 -26.01
N ALA A 29 -13.24 -12.12 -24.73
CA ALA A 29 -14.51 -12.32 -24.03
C ALA A 29 -15.15 -11.02 -23.52
N SER A 30 -14.40 -9.92 -23.45
CA SER A 30 -14.87 -8.61 -22.98
C SER A 30 -14.90 -7.62 -24.16
N GLY A 31 -16.00 -6.87 -24.30
CA GLY A 31 -16.15 -5.88 -25.38
C GLY A 31 -15.03 -4.82 -25.38
N SER A 32 -14.81 -4.18 -26.55
CA SER A 32 -13.86 -3.08 -26.79
C SER A 32 -12.69 -2.97 -25.79
N MET A 33 -11.60 -3.68 -26.07
CA MET A 33 -10.32 -3.62 -25.35
C MET A 33 -9.98 -2.20 -24.82
N THR A 34 -9.79 -2.09 -23.51
CA THR A 34 -9.45 -0.83 -22.83
C THR A 34 -8.00 -0.42 -23.13
N VAL A 35 -7.66 0.85 -22.86
CA VAL A 35 -6.29 1.37 -23.06
C VAL A 35 -5.32 0.71 -22.07
N GLU A 36 -5.82 0.43 -20.87
CA GLU A 36 -5.16 -0.24 -19.77
C GLU A 36 -4.81 -1.69 -20.13
N GLU A 37 -5.77 -2.46 -20.64
CA GLU A 37 -5.54 -3.83 -21.12
C GLU A 37 -4.50 -3.88 -22.25
N GLN A 38 -4.56 -2.92 -23.19
CA GLN A 38 -3.58 -2.85 -24.26
C GLN A 38 -2.17 -2.55 -23.73
N GLU A 39 -2.03 -1.68 -22.73
CA GLU A 39 -0.75 -1.39 -22.08
C GLU A 39 -0.22 -2.61 -21.30
N GLN A 40 -1.10 -3.35 -20.61
CA GLN A 40 -0.76 -4.59 -19.93
C GLN A 40 -0.24 -5.66 -20.90
N ARG A 41 -0.93 -5.86 -22.04
CA ARG A 41 -0.48 -6.81 -23.08
C ARG A 41 0.89 -6.43 -23.62
N MET A 42 1.08 -5.16 -23.98
CA MET A 42 2.38 -4.69 -24.46
C MET A 42 3.46 -4.86 -23.40
N LEU A 43 3.18 -4.59 -22.12
CA LEU A 43 4.13 -4.80 -21.03
C LEU A 43 4.53 -6.28 -20.93
N TYR A 44 3.56 -7.18 -20.90
CA TYR A 44 3.80 -8.61 -20.77
C TYR A 44 4.66 -9.14 -21.92
N THR A 45 4.32 -8.82 -23.18
CA THR A 45 5.12 -9.19 -24.35
C THR A 45 6.55 -8.65 -24.24
N ASN A 46 6.73 -7.37 -23.86
CA ASN A 46 8.06 -6.78 -23.70
C ASN A 46 8.88 -7.46 -22.59
N VAL A 47 8.25 -7.90 -21.50
CA VAL A 47 8.93 -8.65 -20.41
C VAL A 47 9.40 -10.00 -20.91
N LEU A 48 8.56 -10.75 -21.62
CA LEU A 48 8.93 -12.05 -22.19
C LEU A 48 10.08 -11.93 -23.20
N GLU A 49 10.06 -10.91 -24.06
CA GLU A 49 11.17 -10.63 -24.97
C GLU A 49 12.44 -10.27 -24.20
N TYR A 50 12.34 -9.42 -23.18
CA TYR A 50 13.48 -9.05 -22.35
C TYR A 50 14.09 -10.27 -21.64
N GLU A 51 13.28 -11.19 -21.12
CA GLU A 51 13.77 -12.39 -20.44
C GLU A 51 14.52 -13.36 -21.37
N GLN A 52 14.19 -13.41 -22.67
CA GLN A 52 14.91 -14.26 -23.63
C GLN A 52 16.38 -13.88 -23.78
N ASP A 53 16.68 -12.58 -23.68
CA ASP A 53 18.03 -12.04 -23.82
C ASP A 53 18.81 -12.05 -22.50
N HIS A 54 18.23 -12.54 -21.40
CA HIS A 54 18.85 -12.49 -20.08
C HIS A 54 18.77 -13.79 -19.29
N ASP A 55 19.90 -14.21 -18.71
CA ASP A 55 19.96 -15.43 -17.89
C ASP A 55 19.56 -15.23 -16.41
N TRP A 56 19.20 -14.00 -15.99
CA TRP A 56 18.87 -13.73 -14.60
C TRP A 56 17.71 -14.59 -14.05
N PRO A 57 16.63 -14.90 -14.79
CA PRO A 57 15.56 -15.74 -14.25
C PRO A 57 16.05 -17.15 -13.91
N LYS A 58 16.94 -17.73 -14.73
CA LYS A 58 17.55 -19.04 -14.48
C LYS A 58 18.45 -19.02 -13.25
N LEU A 59 19.26 -17.98 -13.10
CA LEU A 59 20.15 -17.80 -11.94
C LEU A 59 19.36 -17.65 -10.65
N TRP A 60 18.30 -16.85 -10.66
CA TRP A 60 17.43 -16.66 -9.50
C TRP A 60 16.64 -17.93 -9.16
N LYS A 61 16.13 -18.65 -10.16
CA LYS A 61 15.47 -19.95 -9.96
C LYS A 61 16.42 -21.00 -9.39
N ALA A 62 17.68 -21.01 -9.80
CA ALA A 62 18.71 -21.88 -9.21
C ALA A 62 19.00 -21.48 -7.76
N ASN A 63 19.18 -20.19 -7.48
CA ASN A 63 19.43 -19.67 -6.14
C ASN A 63 18.27 -19.96 -5.16
N MET A 64 17.02 -19.82 -5.61
CA MET A 64 15.84 -20.15 -4.81
C MET A 64 15.72 -21.67 -4.55
N LYS A 65 16.21 -22.52 -5.45
CA LYS A 65 16.29 -23.97 -5.20
C LYS A 65 17.38 -24.35 -4.21
N GLU A 66 18.50 -23.63 -4.21
CA GLU A 66 19.59 -23.82 -3.26
C GLU A 66 19.23 -23.30 -1.87
N ASN A 67 18.37 -22.27 -1.79
CA ASN A 67 17.96 -21.61 -0.55
C ASN A 67 16.43 -21.50 -0.44
N PRO A 68 15.71 -22.63 -0.25
CA PRO A 68 14.25 -22.65 -0.22
C PRO A 68 13.65 -21.87 0.96
N ASP A 69 14.37 -21.76 2.09
CA ASP A 69 13.89 -21.08 3.31
C ASP A 69 14.28 -19.59 3.36
N ASP A 70 14.83 -19.01 2.28
CA ASP A 70 15.19 -17.59 2.26
C ASP A 70 13.99 -16.70 1.87
N PHE A 71 13.24 -16.28 2.89
CA PHE A 71 12.10 -15.36 2.78
C PHE A 71 12.45 -13.98 2.18
N THR A 72 13.74 -13.62 2.11
CA THR A 72 14.15 -12.33 1.53
C THR A 72 14.39 -12.40 0.02
N SER A 73 14.32 -13.59 -0.58
CA SER A 73 14.59 -13.82 -2.00
C SER A 73 13.69 -12.98 -2.91
N VAL A 74 12.40 -12.87 -2.60
CA VAL A 74 11.44 -12.08 -3.39
C VAL A 74 11.81 -10.59 -3.33
N SER A 75 12.05 -10.05 -2.13
CA SER A 75 12.45 -8.64 -1.98
C SER A 75 13.74 -8.31 -2.74
N ARG A 76 14.75 -9.19 -2.68
CA ARG A 76 16.00 -8.99 -3.42
C ARG A 76 15.79 -9.11 -4.93
N LEU A 77 14.95 -10.02 -5.39
CA LEU A 77 14.61 -10.17 -6.81
C LEU A 77 13.92 -8.91 -7.34
N VAL A 78 12.91 -8.40 -6.63
CA VAL A 78 12.20 -7.19 -7.03
C VAL A 78 13.14 -5.98 -7.00
N SER A 79 13.98 -5.86 -5.97
CA SER A 79 15.03 -4.83 -5.89
C SER A 79 15.99 -4.91 -7.08
N TYR A 80 16.40 -6.12 -7.47
CA TYR A 80 17.23 -6.34 -8.65
C TYR A 80 16.52 -5.89 -9.93
N LEU A 81 15.26 -6.28 -10.13
CA LEU A 81 14.45 -5.87 -11.27
C LEU A 81 14.32 -4.34 -11.37
N LEU A 82 13.99 -3.68 -10.25
CA LEU A 82 13.83 -2.23 -10.18
C LEU A 82 15.15 -1.46 -10.39
N SER A 83 16.29 -2.09 -10.12
CA SER A 83 17.61 -1.51 -10.41
C SER A 83 17.95 -1.48 -11.91
N ARG A 84 17.29 -2.30 -12.74
CA ARG A 84 17.52 -2.41 -14.18
C ARG A 84 16.74 -1.33 -14.93
N SER A 85 17.42 -0.24 -15.26
CA SER A 85 16.82 0.93 -15.92
C SER A 85 16.18 0.66 -17.28
N ASP A 86 16.60 -0.42 -17.94
CA ASP A 86 16.17 -0.89 -19.24
C ASP A 86 15.06 -1.94 -19.18
N HIS A 87 14.76 -2.48 -18.00
CA HIS A 87 13.68 -3.43 -17.80
C HIS A 87 12.32 -2.82 -18.18
N PRO A 88 11.44 -3.54 -18.90
CA PRO A 88 10.15 -3.02 -19.36
C PRO A 88 9.27 -2.43 -18.24
N VAL A 89 9.21 -3.09 -17.08
CA VAL A 89 8.48 -2.59 -15.89
C VAL A 89 9.04 -1.23 -15.43
N VAL A 90 10.35 -1.06 -15.38
CA VAL A 90 10.99 0.20 -14.94
C VAL A 90 10.79 1.31 -15.97
N LYS A 91 10.82 0.99 -17.26
CA LYS A 91 10.48 1.93 -18.34
C LYS A 91 9.03 2.41 -18.22
N LEU A 92 8.10 1.50 -17.98
CA LEU A 92 6.69 1.83 -17.77
C LEU A 92 6.51 2.69 -16.52
N LEU A 93 7.11 2.29 -15.39
CA LEU A 93 7.10 3.05 -14.15
C LEU A 93 7.53 4.51 -14.36
N ARG A 94 8.67 4.72 -15.03
CA ARG A 94 9.17 6.04 -15.37
C ARG A 94 8.24 6.82 -16.29
N LYS A 95 7.64 6.16 -17.29
CA LYS A 95 6.67 6.79 -18.19
C LYS A 95 5.49 7.38 -17.40
N HIS A 96 4.93 6.63 -16.45
CA HIS A 96 3.84 7.14 -15.60
C HIS A 96 4.35 8.21 -14.62
N GLN A 97 5.52 8.04 -14.01
CA GLN A 97 6.13 9.05 -13.15
C GLN A 97 6.29 10.39 -13.87
N TYR A 98 6.83 10.38 -15.10
CA TYR A 98 6.95 11.59 -15.91
C TYR A 98 5.59 12.20 -16.24
N ARG A 99 4.58 11.39 -16.53
CA ARG A 99 3.22 11.88 -16.81
C ARG A 99 2.64 12.62 -15.60
N VAL A 100 2.82 12.07 -14.39
CA VAL A 100 2.38 12.71 -13.14
C VAL A 100 3.20 13.96 -12.87
N TYR A 101 4.53 13.86 -12.89
CA TYR A 101 5.43 14.99 -12.64
C TYR A 101 5.17 16.17 -13.57
N ASN A 102 4.98 15.94 -14.87
CA ASN A 102 4.70 16.98 -15.84
C ASN A 102 3.38 17.72 -15.57
N ARG A 103 2.40 17.05 -14.94
CA ARG A 103 1.15 17.69 -14.49
C ARG A 103 1.33 18.45 -13.18
N LEU A 104 2.11 17.92 -12.24
CA LEU A 104 2.36 18.55 -10.94
C LEU A 104 3.27 19.78 -11.03
N TYR A 105 4.35 19.68 -11.81
CA TYR A 105 5.40 20.68 -11.92
C TYR A 105 4.88 22.11 -12.14
N PRO A 106 4.00 22.40 -13.12
CA PRO A 106 3.50 23.76 -13.32
C PRO A 106 2.65 24.29 -12.15
N ILE A 107 2.01 23.42 -11.36
CA ILE A 107 1.16 23.82 -10.23
C ILE A 107 2.02 24.17 -9.01
N VAL A 108 3.02 23.33 -8.74
CA VAL A 108 3.94 23.48 -7.60
C VAL A 108 4.94 24.61 -7.85
N SER A 109 5.53 24.70 -9.06
CA SER A 109 6.54 25.72 -9.40
C SER A 109 5.99 27.15 -9.44
N LYS A 110 4.76 27.35 -9.91
CA LYS A 110 4.12 28.68 -9.94
C LYS A 110 3.67 29.19 -8.57
N GLY A 111 3.64 28.33 -7.54
CA GLY A 111 3.20 28.67 -6.18
C GLY A 111 4.29 29.24 -5.26
N LEU A 112 5.57 29.15 -5.63
CA LEU A 112 6.71 29.59 -4.80
C LEU A 112 6.91 31.12 -4.74
N GLY A 113 6.04 31.92 -5.37
CA GLY A 113 6.21 33.35 -5.52
C GLY A 113 5.70 34.25 -4.39
N GLN A 114 4.93 33.74 -3.42
CA GLN A 114 4.31 34.61 -2.39
C GLN A 114 4.09 33.88 -1.03
N SER A 115 5.15 33.72 -0.22
CA SER A 115 5.07 33.84 1.26
C SER A 115 6.45 33.65 1.93
N PRO A 116 6.72 34.26 3.09
CA PRO A 116 8.06 34.41 3.63
C PRO A 116 8.56 33.16 4.38
N ALA A 117 9.74 32.71 3.98
CA ALA A 117 10.79 32.04 4.76
C ALA A 117 10.37 31.18 5.98
N LEU A 118 10.23 29.87 5.79
CA LEU A 118 10.82 28.84 6.65
C LEU A 118 11.30 27.68 5.78
N LEU A 119 12.52 27.81 5.26
CA LEU A 119 13.24 26.75 4.53
C LEU A 119 13.64 25.64 5.51
N LEU A 120 12.80 24.62 5.67
CA LEU A 120 13.30 23.29 6.04
C LEU A 120 13.94 22.70 4.78
N ARG A 121 15.29 22.68 4.79
CA ARG A 121 16.11 22.04 3.75
C ARG A 121 15.63 20.60 3.52
N PRO A 122 15.30 20.22 2.28
CA PRO A 122 15.23 18.81 1.92
C PRO A 122 16.65 18.21 2.03
N SER A 123 16.78 17.17 2.86
CA SER A 123 17.97 16.31 2.87
C SER A 123 18.21 15.78 1.46
N ARG A 124 19.44 15.94 0.99
CA ARG A 124 19.87 15.62 -0.37
C ARG A 124 19.84 14.10 -0.59
N CYS A 125 18.88 13.61 -1.37
CA CYS A 125 19.00 12.34 -2.08
C CYS A 125 19.31 12.62 -3.55
N LEU A 126 20.53 13.12 -3.83
CA LEU A 126 21.06 13.16 -5.20
C LEU A 126 22.55 12.81 -5.14
N LEU A 127 22.87 11.54 -5.44
CA LEU A 127 24.17 11.16 -5.94
C LEU A 127 24.03 10.93 -7.45
N HIS A 128 24.64 11.80 -8.24
CA HIS A 128 25.09 11.46 -9.59
C HIS A 128 26.47 12.10 -9.82
N PRO A 129 27.40 11.42 -10.55
CA PRO A 129 28.79 11.85 -10.63
C PRO A 129 29.00 13.03 -11.57
N GLU A 130 30.06 13.78 -11.25
CA GLU A 130 30.57 14.95 -11.96
C GLU A 130 30.88 14.70 -13.44
N ALA A 131 30.47 15.66 -14.29
CA ALA A 131 31.17 15.97 -15.53
C ALA A 131 31.20 17.49 -15.73
N GLN A 132 32.37 18.05 -15.47
CA GLN A 132 32.78 19.42 -15.81
C GLN A 132 32.51 19.76 -17.29
N ARG A 133 31.96 20.95 -17.54
CA ARG A 133 32.51 21.88 -18.54
C ARG A 133 32.02 23.31 -18.32
N ARG A 134 33.00 24.20 -18.15
CA ARG A 134 32.87 25.66 -18.08
C ARG A 134 32.43 26.22 -19.44
N THR A 135 31.63 27.27 -19.45
CA THR A 135 31.89 28.50 -20.23
C THR A 135 31.02 29.64 -19.72
N SER A 136 31.54 30.85 -19.91
CA SER A 136 31.23 32.12 -19.28
C SER A 136 30.67 33.13 -20.29
N SER A 137 29.66 33.92 -19.93
CA SER A 137 29.40 35.32 -20.36
C SER A 137 28.02 35.74 -19.82
N THR A 138 27.88 36.71 -18.90
CA THR A 138 27.95 38.19 -18.97
C THR A 138 26.72 38.89 -19.60
N ALA A 139 25.96 39.55 -18.71
CA ALA A 139 25.30 40.86 -18.78
C ALA A 139 23.94 41.08 -19.51
N SER A 140 22.98 41.49 -18.66
CA SER A 140 22.14 42.71 -18.72
C SER A 140 21.13 42.96 -19.85
N GLY A 141 19.89 43.28 -19.45
CA GLY A 141 18.91 43.95 -20.32
C GLY A 141 17.53 44.08 -19.67
N VAL A 142 16.99 45.31 -19.64
CA VAL A 142 15.91 45.82 -18.78
C VAL A 142 14.55 45.92 -19.51
N CYS A 143 13.43 45.69 -18.77
CA CYS A 143 12.02 46.18 -18.90
C CYS A 143 11.24 46.28 -20.24
N GLY A 144 9.93 45.97 -20.20
CA GLY A 144 8.90 46.62 -21.06
C GLY A 144 7.56 45.88 -21.33
N LEU A 145 6.54 46.18 -20.52
CA LEU A 145 5.06 46.30 -20.71
C LEU A 145 4.25 45.55 -21.82
N SER A 146 3.16 44.91 -21.35
CA SER A 146 1.73 44.91 -21.78
C SER A 146 1.30 44.66 -23.24
N SER A 147 0.37 43.71 -23.45
CA SER A 147 -0.98 43.93 -24.05
C SER A 147 -1.78 42.61 -24.20
N SER A 148 -3.05 42.62 -23.77
CA SER A 148 -4.10 41.63 -24.13
C SER A 148 -4.65 41.89 -25.54
N PRO A 149 -5.42 40.94 -26.12
CA PRO A 149 -6.84 41.28 -26.35
C PRO A 149 -7.84 40.12 -26.17
N SER A 150 -9.06 40.53 -25.82
CA SER A 150 -10.31 39.78 -25.72
C SER A 150 -10.94 39.46 -27.08
N PHE A 151 -11.75 38.39 -27.15
CA PHE A 151 -12.94 38.31 -28.02
C PHE A 151 -14.05 37.49 -27.34
N SER A 152 -15.27 38.05 -27.36
CA SER A 152 -16.54 37.53 -26.83
C SER A 152 -17.52 37.19 -27.96
N HIS A 153 -18.67 36.62 -27.56
CA HIS A 153 -19.97 36.34 -28.22
C HIS A 153 -20.22 34.84 -28.45
N ASP A 154 -21.39 34.23 -28.22
CA ASP A 154 -22.63 34.50 -27.45
C ASP A 154 -23.47 33.19 -27.50
N LEU A 155 -24.41 33.00 -26.54
CA LEU A 155 -25.31 31.83 -26.31
C LEU A 155 -26.51 31.76 -27.30
N PRO A 156 -27.39 30.71 -27.31
CA PRO A 156 -28.41 30.38 -26.27
C PRO A 156 -28.52 28.86 -25.96
N ALA A 157 -28.71 28.39 -24.71
CA ALA A 157 -29.95 28.29 -23.92
C ALA A 157 -31.08 27.45 -24.56
N ASP A 158 -31.29 26.23 -24.06
CA ASP A 158 -32.62 25.67 -23.85
C ASP A 158 -32.59 24.69 -22.67
N CYS A 159 -33.58 24.83 -21.78
CA CYS A 159 -33.82 24.00 -20.60
C CYS A 159 -35.11 23.22 -20.87
N ASP A 160 -35.11 21.91 -20.63
CA ASP A 160 -36.34 21.17 -20.36
C ASP A 160 -36.10 20.20 -19.18
N ASP A 161 -36.95 20.36 -18.19
CA ASP A 161 -37.12 19.60 -16.94
C ASP A 161 -38.39 18.75 -17.13
N TYR A 162 -38.33 17.43 -16.88
CA TYR A 162 -39.49 16.62 -16.46
C TYR A 162 -39.04 15.31 -15.79
N GLU A 163 -39.86 14.92 -14.82
CA GLU A 163 -39.71 13.90 -13.77
C GLU A 163 -39.74 12.43 -14.24
N ASP A 164 -39.28 11.59 -13.30
CA ASP A 164 -39.81 10.28 -12.88
C ASP A 164 -39.76 9.07 -13.83
N GLY A 165 -39.25 7.96 -13.28
CA GLY A 165 -39.11 6.69 -13.98
C GLY A 165 -38.18 5.71 -13.23
N GLU A 166 -38.74 5.02 -12.24
CA GLU A 166 -38.19 3.79 -11.67
C GLU A 166 -38.04 2.66 -12.72
N GLU A 167 -37.12 1.73 -12.41
CA GLU A 167 -36.86 0.38 -12.96
C GLU A 167 -35.52 0.17 -13.70
N PRO A 168 -34.92 -1.04 -13.66
CA PRO A 168 -34.59 -1.83 -12.48
C PRO A 168 -33.10 -2.25 -12.50
N HIS A 169 -32.63 -2.80 -11.38
CA HIS A 169 -31.29 -3.35 -11.18
C HIS A 169 -30.81 -4.22 -12.36
N THR A 170 -29.93 -3.66 -13.18
CA THR A 170 -29.14 -4.42 -14.13
C THR A 170 -27.90 -4.90 -13.39
N GLN A 171 -27.85 -6.20 -13.12
CA GLN A 171 -26.68 -6.88 -12.58
C GLN A 171 -25.48 -6.55 -13.48
N ALA A 172 -24.51 -5.82 -12.92
CA ALA A 172 -23.23 -5.61 -13.56
C ALA A 172 -22.56 -6.98 -13.78
N PRO A 173 -21.89 -7.21 -14.93
CA PRO A 173 -21.12 -8.42 -15.12
C PRO A 173 -20.00 -8.39 -14.07
N VAL A 174 -19.99 -9.40 -13.21
CA VAL A 174 -18.95 -9.60 -12.20
C VAL A 174 -17.61 -9.56 -12.92
N ASP A 175 -16.78 -8.57 -12.59
CA ASP A 175 -15.38 -8.49 -13.00
C ASP A 175 -14.69 -9.77 -12.53
N ARG A 176 -14.55 -10.71 -13.46
CA ARG A 176 -13.93 -12.02 -13.23
C ARG A 176 -12.41 -11.88 -13.27
N GLU A 177 -11.89 -10.94 -12.52
CA GLU A 177 -10.46 -10.61 -12.48
C GLU A 177 -9.75 -11.37 -11.34
N ASN A 178 -10.49 -11.96 -10.40
CA ASN A 178 -9.92 -12.61 -9.22
C ASN A 178 -9.96 -14.15 -9.32
N SER A 179 -9.03 -14.73 -10.08
CA SER A 179 -8.81 -16.19 -10.08
C SER A 179 -8.44 -16.75 -8.69
N PHE A 180 -8.11 -15.88 -7.72
CA PHE A 180 -7.75 -16.24 -6.34
C PHE A 180 -8.93 -16.11 -5.36
N GLU A 181 -9.90 -15.22 -5.61
CA GLU A 181 -11.10 -15.07 -4.77
C GLU A 181 -11.99 -16.31 -4.88
N ASP A 182 -12.09 -16.90 -6.08
CA ASP A 182 -12.71 -18.22 -6.29
C ASP A 182 -12.00 -19.33 -5.48
N LEU A 183 -10.67 -19.23 -5.31
CA LEU A 183 -9.87 -20.21 -4.58
C LEU A 183 -10.00 -20.01 -3.06
N GLU A 184 -10.09 -18.78 -2.57
CA GLU A 184 -10.39 -18.47 -1.18
C GLU A 184 -11.83 -18.87 -0.79
N GLN A 185 -12.80 -18.64 -1.68
CA GLN A 185 -14.15 -19.16 -1.54
C GLN A 185 -14.18 -20.70 -1.53
N PHE A 186 -13.36 -21.34 -2.34
CA PHE A 186 -13.23 -22.80 -2.32
C PHE A 186 -12.60 -23.31 -1.01
N LEU A 187 -11.55 -22.65 -0.51
CA LEU A 187 -10.93 -22.98 0.77
C LEU A 187 -11.91 -22.81 1.95
N THR A 188 -12.71 -21.74 1.94
CA THR A 188 -13.75 -21.51 2.97
C THR A 188 -14.91 -22.50 2.87
N GLN A 189 -15.31 -22.93 1.67
CA GLN A 189 -16.31 -24.00 1.49
C GLN A 189 -15.82 -25.36 2.00
N LEU A 190 -14.53 -25.65 1.87
CA LEU A 190 -13.90 -26.86 2.41
C LEU A 190 -13.76 -26.84 3.95
N ASP A 191 -13.87 -25.68 4.60
CA ASP A 191 -13.87 -25.52 6.07
C ASP A 191 -15.24 -25.84 6.71
N TRP A 192 -16.28 -26.09 5.92
CA TRP A 192 -17.61 -26.44 6.43
C TRP A 192 -17.65 -27.87 6.99
N ALA A 193 -17.56 -28.01 8.32
CA ALA A 193 -17.99 -29.22 9.01
C ALA A 193 -19.51 -29.13 9.27
N PRO A 194 -20.32 -30.15 8.93
CA PRO A 194 -21.73 -30.16 9.29
C PRO A 194 -21.90 -30.06 10.82
N PRO A 195 -22.98 -29.44 11.32
CA PRO A 195 -23.32 -29.55 12.73
C PRO A 195 -23.53 -31.02 13.08
N ASP A 196 -22.76 -31.52 14.04
CA ASP A 196 -22.96 -32.82 14.67
C ASP A 196 -24.30 -32.79 15.41
N ASP A 197 -25.37 -33.23 14.75
CA ASP A 197 -26.71 -33.25 15.30
C ASP A 197 -26.95 -34.61 15.97
N GLY A 198 -26.78 -34.64 17.29
CA GLY A 198 -27.60 -35.41 18.23
C GLY A 198 -27.60 -36.94 18.14
N ALA A 199 -26.83 -37.56 19.03
CA ALA A 199 -27.17 -38.71 19.89
C ALA A 199 -28.27 -39.70 19.44
N TYR A 200 -27.85 -40.93 19.10
CA TYR A 200 -28.52 -42.16 19.55
C TYR A 200 -27.48 -43.26 19.78
N ASP A 201 -27.41 -43.75 21.02
CA ASP A 201 -26.71 -44.98 21.42
C ASP A 201 -27.30 -46.20 20.70
N ASP A 202 -26.45 -47.06 20.13
CA ASP A 202 -26.59 -48.52 20.24
C ASP A 202 -25.22 -49.21 20.07
N PRO A 203 -24.73 -49.99 21.05
CA PRO A 203 -23.46 -50.68 20.96
C PRO A 203 -23.68 -52.17 20.68
N GLU A 204 -23.55 -52.62 19.43
CA GLU A 204 -23.11 -53.98 19.10
C GLU A 204 -23.01 -54.18 17.57
N LEU A 205 -21.80 -54.09 17.02
CA LEU A 205 -21.37 -55.04 15.98
C LEU A 205 -19.84 -55.03 15.89
N MET A 206 -19.23 -56.12 16.37
CA MET A 206 -17.87 -56.47 16.00
C MET A 206 -17.81 -56.70 14.48
N SER A 207 -17.06 -55.88 13.76
CA SER A 207 -16.44 -56.25 12.49
C SER A 207 -15.26 -55.33 12.17
N ASP A 208 -14.10 -55.96 12.05
CA ASP A 208 -12.93 -55.57 11.26
C ASP A 208 -12.21 -54.25 11.58
N THR A 209 -11.32 -54.36 12.57
CA THR A 209 -10.29 -53.36 12.95
C THR A 209 -9.26 -53.04 11.85
N SER A 210 -9.42 -53.52 10.62
CA SER A 210 -8.53 -53.19 9.48
C SER A 210 -9.12 -52.19 8.49
N ALA A 211 -10.44 -51.96 8.46
CA ALA A 211 -11.10 -51.05 7.50
C ALA A 211 -11.30 -49.63 8.04
N LEU A 212 -11.27 -49.44 9.37
CA LEU A 212 -11.33 -48.11 10.02
C LEU A 212 -10.01 -47.33 9.93
N ASN A 213 -8.91 -48.01 9.57
CA ASN A 213 -7.59 -47.39 9.49
C ASN A 213 -7.34 -46.68 8.14
N ASP A 214 -8.03 -47.11 7.07
CA ASP A 214 -7.82 -46.59 5.71
C ASP A 214 -8.52 -45.23 5.53
N GLY A 215 -9.79 -45.12 5.96
CA GLY A 215 -10.53 -43.85 5.89
C GLY A 215 -9.98 -42.75 6.81
N HIS A 216 -9.42 -43.11 7.97
CA HIS A 216 -8.77 -42.15 8.88
C HIS A 216 -7.41 -41.67 8.32
N MET A 217 -6.70 -42.53 7.59
CA MET A 217 -5.46 -42.16 6.90
C MET A 217 -5.75 -41.23 5.72
N ASP A 218 -6.76 -41.53 4.91
CA ASP A 218 -7.22 -40.67 3.81
C ASP A 218 -7.70 -39.29 4.32
N GLU A 219 -8.39 -39.25 5.46
CA GLU A 219 -8.83 -38.00 6.08
C GLU A 219 -7.66 -37.16 6.62
N LEU A 220 -6.65 -37.81 7.21
CA LEU A 220 -5.40 -37.18 7.64
C LEU A 220 -4.59 -36.65 6.44
N GLU A 221 -4.53 -37.40 5.33
CA GLU A 221 -3.88 -36.96 4.09
C GLU A 221 -4.62 -35.79 3.44
N MET A 222 -5.95 -35.85 3.36
CA MET A 222 -6.77 -34.75 2.86
C MET A 222 -6.60 -33.48 3.71
N ARG A 223 -6.55 -33.62 5.04
CA ARG A 223 -6.27 -32.53 5.96
C ARG A 223 -4.87 -31.95 5.74
N ALA A 224 -3.85 -32.80 5.57
CA ALA A 224 -2.48 -32.35 5.31
C ALA A 224 -2.36 -31.61 3.96
N MET A 225 -2.98 -32.11 2.90
CA MET A 225 -3.02 -31.43 1.60
C MET A 225 -3.74 -30.08 1.68
N LYS A 226 -4.85 -30.02 2.41
CA LYS A 226 -5.61 -28.78 2.61
C LYS A 226 -4.78 -27.71 3.33
N GLU A 227 -4.11 -28.07 4.42
CA GLU A 227 -3.23 -27.15 5.14
C GLU A 227 -2.05 -26.71 4.26
N HIS A 228 -1.50 -27.61 3.45
CA HIS A 228 -0.45 -27.26 2.49
C HIS A 228 -0.93 -26.28 1.41
N LEU A 229 -2.12 -26.48 0.86
CA LEU A 229 -2.73 -25.55 -0.10
C LEU A 229 -2.97 -24.17 0.55
N LYS A 230 -3.52 -24.15 1.76
CA LYS A 230 -3.75 -22.91 2.52
C LYS A 230 -2.45 -22.16 2.79
N ALA A 231 -1.39 -22.87 3.18
CA ALA A 231 -0.06 -22.28 3.35
C ALA A 231 0.47 -21.70 2.02
N THR A 232 0.33 -22.44 0.92
CA THR A 232 0.75 -21.98 -0.41
C THR A 232 0.00 -20.71 -0.85
N VAL A 233 -1.32 -20.68 -0.69
CA VAL A 233 -2.14 -19.50 -1.00
C VAL A 233 -1.73 -18.31 -0.15
N LYS A 234 -1.49 -18.52 1.15
CA LYS A 234 -0.97 -17.47 2.04
C LYS A 234 0.38 -16.94 1.57
N ASP A 235 1.30 -17.81 1.18
CA ASP A 235 2.63 -17.42 0.70
C ASP A 235 2.56 -16.63 -0.62
N ILE A 236 1.62 -16.97 -1.51
CA ILE A 236 1.35 -16.22 -2.74
C ILE A 236 0.87 -14.80 -2.41
N HIS A 237 -0.11 -14.65 -1.50
CA HIS A 237 -0.60 -13.33 -1.10
C HIS A 237 0.52 -12.48 -0.48
N ILE A 238 1.32 -13.06 0.41
CA ILE A 238 2.49 -12.38 1.01
C ILE A 238 3.46 -11.91 -0.09
N ALA A 239 3.72 -12.75 -1.11
CA ALA A 239 4.60 -12.39 -2.21
C ALA A 239 4.02 -11.27 -3.09
N ILE A 240 2.71 -11.29 -3.34
CA ILE A 240 2.00 -10.23 -4.07
C ILE A 240 2.11 -8.91 -3.30
N ASP A 241 1.79 -8.90 -2.01
CA ASP A 241 1.87 -7.72 -1.15
C ASP A 241 3.28 -7.12 -1.15
N LEU A 242 4.31 -7.96 -1.06
CA LEU A 242 5.71 -7.53 -1.09
C LEU A 242 6.09 -6.92 -2.45
N CYS A 243 5.58 -7.47 -3.55
CA CYS A 243 5.81 -6.93 -4.89
C CYS A 243 5.12 -5.57 -5.05
N LEU A 244 3.85 -5.46 -4.64
CA LEU A 244 3.08 -4.22 -4.66
C LEU A 244 3.79 -3.14 -3.83
N ALA A 245 4.20 -3.46 -2.61
CA ALA A 245 4.94 -2.56 -1.73
C ALA A 245 6.22 -2.01 -2.37
N SER A 246 6.97 -2.90 -3.03
CA SER A 246 8.23 -2.54 -3.69
C SER A 246 8.02 -1.65 -4.92
N ILE A 247 6.97 -1.94 -5.71
CA ILE A 247 6.60 -1.14 -6.89
C ILE A 247 6.08 0.23 -6.44
N GLU A 248 5.23 0.27 -5.42
CA GLU A 248 4.69 1.49 -4.84
C GLU A 248 5.80 2.40 -4.33
N GLU A 249 6.74 1.86 -3.56
CA GLU A 249 7.90 2.62 -3.07
C GLU A 249 8.71 3.20 -4.23
N ALA A 250 9.00 2.40 -5.25
CA ALA A 250 9.72 2.86 -6.43
C ALA A 250 8.93 3.91 -7.22
N PHE A 251 7.60 3.82 -7.25
CA PHE A 251 6.71 4.75 -7.94
C PHE A 251 6.63 6.11 -7.23
N PHE A 252 6.28 6.11 -5.95
CA PHE A 252 5.95 7.30 -5.18
C PHE A 252 7.17 8.03 -4.65
N ALA A 253 8.26 7.36 -4.30
CA ALA A 253 9.45 8.01 -3.73
C ALA A 253 9.93 9.26 -4.50
N PRO A 254 10.06 9.25 -5.85
CA PRO A 254 10.45 10.45 -6.60
C PRO A 254 9.33 11.51 -6.74
N LEU A 255 8.06 11.14 -6.52
CA LEU A 255 6.90 12.01 -6.74
C LEU A 255 6.36 12.63 -5.45
N TRP A 256 6.58 11.97 -4.30
CA TRP A 256 5.90 12.28 -3.04
C TRP A 256 6.08 13.73 -2.61
N SER A 257 7.30 14.26 -2.70
CA SER A 257 7.57 15.65 -2.34
C SER A 257 6.75 16.66 -3.15
N ALA A 258 6.56 16.41 -4.46
CA ALA A 258 5.77 17.27 -5.34
C ALA A 258 4.26 17.10 -5.08
N LEU A 259 3.81 15.86 -4.84
CA LEU A 259 2.42 15.56 -4.46
C LEU A 259 2.09 16.24 -3.14
N LEU A 260 2.88 16.01 -2.10
CA LEU A 260 2.67 16.60 -0.79
C LEU A 260 2.71 18.13 -0.86
N ALA A 261 3.59 18.74 -1.66
CA ALA A 261 3.58 20.19 -1.86
C ALA A 261 2.24 20.71 -2.42
N LEU A 262 1.58 19.95 -3.29
CA LEU A 262 0.23 20.26 -3.77
C LEU A 262 -0.80 20.13 -2.63
N PHE A 263 -0.80 19.03 -1.88
CA PHE A 263 -1.71 18.84 -0.75
C PHE A 263 -1.55 19.91 0.33
N ARG A 264 -0.30 20.29 0.65
CA ARG A 264 0.03 21.39 1.58
C ARG A 264 -0.51 22.73 1.11
N LYS A 265 -0.47 22.98 -0.21
CA LYS A 265 -1.03 24.21 -0.79
C LYS A 265 -2.56 24.23 -0.68
N VAL A 266 -3.21 23.10 -0.94
CA VAL A 266 -4.67 22.97 -0.86
C VAL A 266 -5.17 23.03 0.59
N ASN A 267 -4.45 22.39 1.52
CA ASN A 267 -4.84 22.28 2.93
C ASN A 267 -4.17 23.32 3.85
N MET A 268 -3.59 24.39 3.29
CA MET A 268 -2.82 25.39 4.05
C MET A 268 -3.61 25.98 5.23
N GLU A 269 -4.89 26.32 5.04
CA GLU A 269 -5.73 26.89 6.10
C GLU A 269 -6.03 25.88 7.22
N LYS A 270 -6.24 24.60 6.86
CA LYS A 270 -6.43 23.52 7.83
C LYS A 270 -5.15 23.24 8.61
N GLU A 271 -3.99 23.26 7.95
CA GLU A 271 -2.69 23.13 8.63
C GLU A 271 -2.46 24.28 9.62
N GLN A 272 -2.76 25.53 9.25
CA GLN A 272 -2.63 26.68 10.14
C GLN A 272 -3.57 26.59 11.35
N SER A 273 -4.81 26.13 11.13
CA SER A 273 -5.77 25.89 12.20
C SER A 273 -5.26 24.81 13.16
N TYR A 274 -4.72 23.72 12.62
CA TYR A 274 -4.14 22.65 13.42
C TYR A 274 -2.87 23.07 14.17
N GLU A 275 -2.00 23.86 13.53
CA GLU A 275 -0.83 24.46 14.16
C GLU A 275 -1.21 25.39 15.33
N THR A 276 -2.31 26.12 15.19
CA THR A 276 -2.86 26.96 16.26
C THR A 276 -3.33 26.09 17.44
N SER A 277 -4.03 24.99 17.17
CA SER A 277 -4.40 24.01 18.19
C SER A 277 -3.16 23.41 18.87
N MET A 278 -2.13 23.03 18.12
CA MET A 278 -0.88 22.51 18.69
C MET A 278 -0.20 23.48 19.67
N LYS A 279 -0.28 24.79 19.40
CA LYS A 279 0.26 25.83 20.28
C LYS A 279 -0.63 26.04 21.51
N LEU A 280 -1.95 26.00 21.33
CA LEU A 280 -2.92 26.16 22.41
C LEU A 280 -2.87 25.01 23.42
N TYR A 281 -2.63 23.78 22.94
CA TYR A 281 -2.61 22.56 23.74
C TYR A 281 -1.19 22.03 24.01
N TRP A 282 -0.15 22.88 23.93
CA TRP A 282 1.26 22.46 24.03
C TRP A 282 1.61 21.80 25.38
N ASP A 283 1.10 22.35 26.49
CA ASP A 283 1.39 21.96 27.88
C ASP A 283 0.22 21.22 28.55
N VAL A 284 -0.76 20.79 27.75
CA VAL A 284 -1.98 20.17 28.24
C VAL A 284 -1.74 18.71 28.65
N SER A 285 -2.36 18.28 29.76
CA SER A 285 -2.23 16.90 30.23
C SER A 285 -3.14 15.96 29.44
N PRO A 286 -2.85 14.64 29.40
CA PRO A 286 -3.77 13.68 28.79
C PRO A 286 -5.21 13.77 29.35
N ALA A 287 -5.36 14.07 30.64
CA ALA A 287 -6.67 14.19 31.30
C ALA A 287 -7.55 15.29 30.68
N ASP A 288 -6.93 16.43 30.35
CA ASP A 288 -7.61 17.61 29.81
C ASP A 288 -8.13 17.37 28.38
N LEU A 289 -7.59 16.37 27.68
CA LEU A 289 -8.08 15.90 26.38
C LEU A 289 -9.07 14.74 26.49
N GLY A 290 -9.48 14.39 27.72
CA GLY A 290 -10.45 13.33 27.97
C GLY A 290 -9.84 11.92 28.04
N VAL A 291 -8.52 11.78 28.15
CA VAL A 291 -7.91 10.46 28.39
C VAL A 291 -8.26 9.99 29.81
N PRO A 292 -8.81 8.78 29.98
CA PRO A 292 -9.12 8.24 31.30
C PRO A 292 -7.89 8.18 32.21
N LEU A 293 -8.07 8.53 33.49
CA LEU A 293 -6.99 8.62 34.50
C LEU A 293 -6.21 7.31 34.74
N LYS A 294 -6.79 6.16 34.37
CA LYS A 294 -6.16 4.84 34.44
C LYS A 294 -5.21 4.54 33.27
N LEU A 295 -5.30 5.31 32.18
CA LEU A 295 -4.54 5.12 30.96
C LEU A 295 -3.31 6.04 30.88
N PHE A 296 -2.90 6.68 31.96
CA PHE A 296 -1.62 7.39 32.01
C PHE A 296 -1.15 7.52 33.47
N PRO A 297 0.17 7.70 33.70
CA PRO A 297 0.69 7.86 35.05
C PRO A 297 0.34 9.24 35.62
N GLN A 298 -0.14 9.27 36.86
CA GLN A 298 -0.47 10.53 37.56
C GLN A 298 0.75 11.17 38.24
N GLU A 299 1.77 10.38 38.57
CA GLU A 299 2.97 10.89 39.22
C GLU A 299 4.03 11.33 38.17
N PRO A 300 4.47 12.60 38.17
CA PRO A 300 5.47 13.11 37.23
C PRO A 300 6.83 12.38 37.28
N GLY A 301 7.10 11.62 38.35
CA GLY A 301 8.34 10.85 38.53
C GLY A 301 8.25 9.39 38.07
N ALA A 302 7.07 8.90 37.69
CA ALA A 302 6.89 7.50 37.26
C ALA A 302 7.56 7.22 35.90
N LEU A 303 7.67 8.24 35.08
CA LEU A 303 8.32 8.20 33.77
C LEU A 303 9.65 8.93 33.88
N GLN A 304 10.76 8.22 33.69
CA GLN A 304 12.14 8.66 33.94
C GLN A 304 12.60 9.87 33.08
N GLY A 305 11.96 11.03 33.26
CA GLY A 305 12.18 12.24 32.46
C GLY A 305 11.38 12.29 31.15
N SER A 306 10.61 11.25 30.80
CA SER A 306 9.70 11.23 29.66
C SER A 306 8.29 11.67 30.04
N TYR A 307 7.49 12.05 29.05
CA TYR A 307 6.06 12.33 29.24
C TYR A 307 5.19 11.16 28.74
N PRO A 308 3.92 11.05 29.17
CA PRO A 308 3.04 9.96 28.73
C PRO A 308 2.99 9.84 27.20
N TYR A 309 3.02 8.61 26.69
CA TYR A 309 2.96 8.32 25.24
C TYR A 309 4.05 8.96 24.37
N GLU A 310 5.19 9.38 24.94
CA GLU A 310 6.29 9.97 24.16
C GLU A 310 6.78 9.04 23.04
N SER A 311 6.86 7.73 23.29
CA SER A 311 7.23 6.73 22.28
C SER A 311 6.29 6.76 21.06
N ALA A 312 4.97 6.81 21.28
CA ALA A 312 3.98 6.93 20.21
C ALA A 312 4.12 8.25 19.43
N VAL A 313 4.44 9.34 20.13
CA VAL A 313 4.70 10.63 19.49
C VAL A 313 5.94 10.57 18.58
N GLN A 314 7.01 9.91 19.02
CA GLN A 314 8.20 9.73 18.19
C GLN A 314 7.93 8.83 16.99
N GLU A 315 7.15 7.77 17.16
CA GLU A 315 6.74 6.90 16.05
C GLU A 315 5.92 7.68 15.01
N LEU A 316 4.92 8.45 15.44
CA LEU A 316 4.09 9.26 14.53
C LEU A 316 4.91 10.30 13.75
N LYS A 317 5.97 10.85 14.35
CA LYS A 317 6.89 11.78 13.68
C LYS A 317 7.68 11.12 12.56
N LEU A 318 7.78 9.80 12.49
CA LEU A 318 8.44 9.13 11.37
C LEU A 318 7.62 9.24 10.09
N LEU A 319 6.30 9.35 10.20
CA LEU A 319 5.36 9.41 9.08
C LEU A 319 5.79 10.44 8.03
N VAL A 320 6.25 11.62 8.46
CA VAL A 320 6.59 12.74 7.57
C VAL A 320 7.92 12.54 6.84
N ASN A 321 8.72 11.55 7.23
CA ASN A 321 9.98 11.19 6.58
C ASN A 321 9.78 10.13 5.48
N ASP A 322 8.68 9.38 5.54
CA ASP A 322 8.34 8.41 4.51
C ASP A 322 7.84 9.09 3.22
N CYS A 323 8.03 8.40 2.10
CA CYS A 323 7.58 8.85 0.78
C CYS A 323 6.64 7.85 0.09
N CYS A 324 6.32 6.75 0.78
CA CYS A 324 5.46 5.68 0.28
C CYS A 324 4.16 5.67 1.11
N PRO A 325 2.97 5.77 0.48
CA PRO A 325 1.69 5.71 1.17
C PRO A 325 1.55 4.50 2.10
N GLN A 326 1.90 3.29 1.63
CA GLN A 326 1.83 2.07 2.44
C GLN A 326 2.74 2.14 3.68
N LYS A 327 3.97 2.65 3.56
CA LYS A 327 4.87 2.83 4.71
C LYS A 327 4.34 3.83 5.72
N LYS A 328 3.66 4.88 5.25
CA LYS A 328 2.98 5.85 6.12
C LYS A 328 1.81 5.22 6.85
N LEU A 329 1.01 4.40 6.17
CA LEU A 329 -0.06 3.62 6.81
C LEU A 329 0.52 2.67 7.87
N GLU A 330 1.60 1.97 7.54
CA GLU A 330 2.32 1.11 8.50
C GLU A 330 2.83 1.92 9.69
N CYS A 331 3.33 3.14 9.48
CA CYS A 331 3.72 4.07 10.55
C CYS A 331 2.53 4.43 11.46
N ILE A 332 1.34 4.65 10.89
CA ILE A 332 0.12 4.89 11.67
C ILE A 332 -0.23 3.65 12.50
N VAL A 333 -0.22 2.46 11.88
CA VAL A 333 -0.51 1.18 12.58
C VAL A 333 0.50 0.93 13.70
N ARG A 334 1.80 1.16 13.46
CA ARG A 334 2.84 1.06 14.48
C ARG A 334 2.60 2.05 15.61
N THR A 335 2.25 3.29 15.30
CA THR A 335 1.88 4.31 16.30
C THR A 335 0.72 3.83 17.18
N LEU A 336 -0.35 3.31 16.58
CA LEU A 336 -1.51 2.78 17.31
C LEU A 336 -1.14 1.60 18.21
N ARG A 337 -0.29 0.67 17.73
CA ARG A 337 0.22 -0.45 18.55
C ARG A 337 1.04 0.05 19.74
N VAL A 338 1.89 1.06 19.54
CA VAL A 338 2.67 1.68 20.63
C VAL A 338 1.74 2.36 21.64
N ILE A 339 0.68 3.03 21.17
CA ILE A 339 -0.36 3.60 22.06
C ILE A 339 -0.98 2.50 22.93
N CYS A 340 -1.41 1.40 22.32
CA CYS A 340 -2.03 0.30 23.05
C CYS A 340 -1.07 -0.30 24.08
N ALA A 341 0.17 -0.57 23.69
CA ALA A 341 1.20 -1.10 24.60
C ALA A 341 1.44 -0.14 25.80
N CYS A 342 1.58 1.16 25.56
CA CYS A 342 1.74 2.14 26.64
C CYS A 342 0.53 2.17 27.57
N ALA A 343 -0.68 2.15 27.02
CA ALA A 343 -1.90 2.18 27.82
C ALA A 343 -2.08 0.89 28.66
N GLU A 344 -1.73 -0.27 28.12
CA GLU A 344 -1.66 -1.56 28.85
C GLU A 344 -0.65 -1.50 30.00
N ASP A 345 0.55 -0.97 29.75
CA ASP A 345 1.58 -0.78 30.77
C ASP A 345 1.06 0.14 31.89
N TYR A 346 0.39 1.24 31.53
CA TYR A 346 -0.17 2.18 32.51
C TYR A 346 -1.29 1.56 33.35
N MET A 347 -2.17 0.74 32.74
CA MET A 347 -3.19 0.00 33.52
C MET A 347 -2.54 -0.97 34.51
N CYS A 348 -1.47 -1.67 34.11
CA CYS A 348 -0.74 -2.57 35.00
C CYS A 348 -0.11 -1.85 36.20
N LEU A 349 0.28 -0.57 36.06
CA LEU A 349 0.79 0.24 37.17
C LEU A 349 -0.29 0.62 38.19
N HIS A 350 -1.56 0.68 37.77
CA HIS A 350 -2.69 1.06 38.62
C HIS A 350 -3.40 -0.13 39.28
N GLU A 351 -3.25 -1.34 38.75
CA GLU A 351 -3.92 -2.55 39.27
C GLU A 351 -3.10 -3.27 40.36
N VAL A 352 -3.71 -3.44 41.53
CA VAL A 352 -3.12 -4.13 42.70
C VAL A 352 -3.34 -5.65 42.65
N ASP A 353 -4.24 -6.15 41.80
CA ASP A 353 -4.66 -7.56 41.76
C ASP A 353 -4.69 -8.12 40.32
N PRO A 354 -3.84 -9.10 39.95
CA PRO A 354 -3.62 -9.55 38.57
C PRO A 354 -4.72 -10.45 37.98
N THR A 355 -5.87 -10.60 38.66
CA THR A 355 -6.91 -11.58 38.34
C THR A 355 -7.94 -11.13 37.29
N HIS A 356 -7.99 -9.83 36.96
CA HIS A 356 -8.90 -9.26 35.95
C HIS A 356 -8.14 -8.56 34.81
N ARG A 357 -7.20 -9.28 34.19
CA ARG A 357 -6.39 -8.77 33.09
C ARG A 357 -7.20 -8.77 31.78
N THR A 358 -8.17 -7.89 31.64
CA THR A 358 -8.85 -7.65 30.34
C THR A 358 -9.58 -6.32 30.34
N ALA A 359 -8.83 -5.23 30.24
CA ALA A 359 -9.39 -3.99 29.73
C ALA A 359 -8.79 -3.78 28.33
N ALA A 360 -9.44 -4.33 27.32
CA ALA A 360 -9.13 -3.95 25.95
C ALA A 360 -9.48 -2.46 25.79
N ILE A 361 -8.56 -1.68 25.24
CA ILE A 361 -8.76 -0.26 24.97
C ILE A 361 -9.83 -0.15 23.87
N GLY A 362 -10.94 0.52 24.19
CA GLY A 362 -12.01 0.77 23.23
C GLY A 362 -11.69 1.95 22.30
N ALA A 363 -12.52 2.15 21.28
CA ALA A 363 -12.40 3.32 20.39
C ALA A 363 -12.55 4.65 21.16
N ASP A 364 -13.44 4.69 22.15
CA ASP A 364 -13.67 5.85 23.02
C ASP A 364 -12.46 6.21 23.89
N ASP A 365 -11.63 5.21 24.22
CA ASP A 365 -10.37 5.41 24.93
C ASP A 365 -9.25 5.83 23.96
N LEU A 366 -9.22 5.22 22.76
CA LEU A 366 -8.16 5.40 21.77
C LEU A 366 -8.17 6.81 21.15
N LEU A 367 -9.34 7.35 20.82
CA LEU A 367 -9.43 8.63 20.10
C LEU A 367 -8.86 9.82 20.90
N PRO A 368 -9.15 9.99 22.21
CA PRO A 368 -8.49 10.99 23.04
C PRO A 368 -6.96 10.83 23.10
N ILE A 369 -6.46 9.58 23.20
CA ILE A 369 -5.02 9.32 23.27
C ILE A 369 -4.35 9.66 21.94
N LEU A 370 -4.93 9.23 20.81
CA LEU A 370 -4.42 9.57 19.49
C LEU A 370 -4.42 11.08 19.26
N SER A 371 -5.46 11.79 19.72
CA SER A 371 -5.53 13.25 19.66
C SER A 371 -4.41 13.91 20.45
N PHE A 372 -4.13 13.43 21.67
CA PHE A 372 -2.99 13.88 22.47
C PHE A 372 -1.66 13.62 21.75
N VAL A 373 -1.44 12.42 21.22
CA VAL A 373 -0.22 12.04 20.50
C VAL A 373 -0.03 12.92 19.25
N ALA A 374 -1.09 13.15 18.49
CA ALA A 374 -1.06 13.99 17.30
C ALA A 374 -0.71 15.46 17.65
N LEU A 375 -1.30 16.04 18.69
CA LEU A 375 -0.96 17.40 19.16
C LEU A 375 0.50 17.50 19.64
N ARG A 376 0.98 16.49 20.37
CA ARG A 376 2.37 16.43 20.87
C ARG A 376 3.40 16.17 19.77
N SER A 377 2.97 15.67 18.60
CA SER A 377 3.85 15.48 17.43
C SER A 377 4.43 16.79 16.90
N GLN A 378 3.73 17.91 17.10
CA GLN A 378 4.11 19.23 16.57
C GLN A 378 4.37 19.22 15.05
N CYS A 379 3.64 18.37 14.33
CA CYS A 379 3.73 18.19 12.88
C CYS A 379 2.43 18.68 12.21
N PRO A 380 2.28 19.99 11.93
CA PRO A 380 1.06 20.52 11.30
C PRO A 380 0.81 19.90 9.91
N GLN A 381 1.89 19.44 9.26
CA GLN A 381 1.86 18.73 7.99
C GLN A 381 1.09 17.41 8.00
N LEU A 382 0.78 16.85 9.17
CA LEU A 382 -0.07 15.64 9.29
C LEU A 382 -1.41 15.81 8.59
N VAL A 383 -1.99 17.01 8.56
CA VAL A 383 -3.26 17.27 7.85
C VAL A 383 -3.13 16.95 6.36
N SER A 384 -2.07 17.44 5.71
CA SER A 384 -1.84 17.19 4.29
C SER A 384 -1.38 15.78 4.00
N GLU A 385 -0.63 15.17 4.93
CA GLU A 385 -0.23 13.77 4.83
C GLU A 385 -1.46 12.86 4.88
N CYS A 386 -2.36 13.02 5.86
CA CYS A 386 -3.60 12.25 5.93
C CYS A 386 -4.49 12.46 4.70
N ALA A 387 -4.66 13.71 4.25
CA ALA A 387 -5.43 13.99 3.03
C ALA A 387 -4.82 13.33 1.79
N ALA A 388 -3.49 13.23 1.71
CA ALA A 388 -2.85 12.50 0.61
C ALA A 388 -3.04 10.99 0.73
N LEU A 389 -2.98 10.44 1.95
CA LEU A 389 -3.22 9.01 2.19
C LEU A 389 -4.65 8.60 1.83
N GLU A 390 -5.65 9.42 2.18
CA GLU A 390 -7.06 9.20 1.79
C GLU A 390 -7.25 9.11 0.27
N GLU A 391 -6.43 9.83 -0.51
CA GLU A 391 -6.50 9.85 -1.98
C GLU A 391 -5.66 8.74 -2.65
N PHE A 392 -4.67 8.16 -1.97
CA PHE A 392 -3.79 7.15 -2.58
C PHE A 392 -4.01 5.74 -2.04
N ILE A 393 -4.54 5.62 -0.82
CA ILE A 393 -4.92 4.36 -0.22
C ILE A 393 -6.42 4.19 -0.48
N HIS A 394 -6.74 3.48 -1.56
CA HIS A 394 -8.13 3.10 -1.83
C HIS A 394 -8.41 1.77 -1.15
N GLU A 395 -9.63 1.59 -0.65
CA GLU A 395 -10.16 0.27 -0.28
C GLU A 395 -10.38 -0.55 -1.56
N GLY A 396 -9.30 -1.03 -2.18
CA GLY A 396 -9.33 -2.06 -3.20
C GLY A 396 -9.25 -3.44 -2.55
N PRO A 397 -9.84 -4.49 -3.16
CA PRO A 397 -10.02 -5.78 -2.50
C PRO A 397 -8.64 -6.37 -2.18
N LEU A 398 -8.42 -6.60 -0.89
CA LEU A 398 -7.41 -7.54 -0.40
C LEU A 398 -7.76 -8.95 -0.88
#